data_AF-I0WHY6-F1
#
_entry.id   AF-I0WHY6-F1
#
_cell.length_a   1.000
_cell.length_b   1.000
_cell.length_c   1.000
_cell.angle_alpha   90.00
_cell.angle_beta   90.00
_cell.angle_gamma   90.00
#
_symmetry.space_group_name_H-M   'P 1'
#
loop_
_entity.id
_entity.type
_entity.pdbx_description
1 polymer ?
#
loop_
_entity_poly.entity_id
_entity_poly.type
_entity_poly.pdbx_seq_one_letter_code
_entity_poly.pdbx_strand_id
1 'polypeptide(L)'
;MHKILKIAVIAIGVLGVILWLMLLGSTDPYADFMFYISYILLFISVGFVLIYSVKNLLSSPEKLKKALIYIVGFAVVVVLGYAFSGNEPVKGASESATKWVSAGLIVFYILTAIAAGSMILSGIKKMLTK
;
A
#
# COMPACT_ATOMS: atom_id res chain seq x y z
N MET A 1 -8.44 24.19 9.93
CA MET A 1 -7.57 23.94 8.75
C MET A 1 -7.83 22.60 8.03
N HIS A 2 -8.28 21.52 8.69
CA HIS A 2 -8.48 20.22 8.03
C HIS A 2 -9.63 20.11 7.01
N LYS A 3 -10.75 20.84 7.19
CA LYS A 3 -11.93 20.66 6.31
C LYS A 3 -11.73 21.23 4.90
N ILE A 4 -11.17 22.43 4.79
CA ILE A 4 -10.90 23.11 3.51
C ILE A 4 -9.79 22.40 2.74
N LEU A 5 -8.71 21.98 3.42
CA LEU A 5 -7.64 21.22 2.78
C LEU A 5 -8.13 19.87 2.26
N LYS A 6 -9.00 19.17 3.02
CA LYS A 6 -9.60 17.90 2.58
C LYS A 6 -10.48 18.07 1.32
N ILE A 7 -11.28 19.14 1.27
CA ILE A 7 -12.11 19.47 0.10
C ILE A 7 -11.24 19.86 -1.10
N ALA A 8 -10.17 20.63 -0.89
CA ALA A 8 -9.25 21.01 -1.95
C ALA A 8 -8.54 19.78 -2.56
N VAL A 9 -8.07 18.85 -1.74
CA VAL A 9 -7.44 17.60 -2.21
C VAL A 9 -8.42 16.73 -2.98
N ILE A 10 -9.68 16.62 -2.52
CA ILE A 10 -10.71 15.88 -3.24
C ILE A 10 -11.02 16.55 -4.59
N ALA A 11 -11.14 17.88 -4.62
CA ALA A 11 -11.41 18.62 -5.86
C ALA A 11 -10.29 18.46 -6.89
N ILE A 12 -9.03 18.53 -6.46
CA ILE A 12 -7.85 18.29 -7.30
C ILE A 12 -7.84 16.84 -7.81
N GLY A 13 -8.18 15.86 -6.97
CA GLY A 13 -8.30 14.46 -7.37
C GLY A 13 -9.37 14.24 -8.44
N VAL A 14 -10.56 14.85 -8.28
CA VAL A 14 -11.65 14.80 -9.27
C VAL A 14 -11.23 15.45 -10.59
N LEU A 15 -10.60 16.62 -10.54
CA LEU A 15 -10.04 17.29 -11.72
C LEU A 15 -9.01 16.42 -12.45
N GLY A 16 -8.14 15.74 -11.70
CA GLY A 16 -7.16 14.81 -12.27
C GLY A 16 -7.82 13.65 -13.03
N VAL A 17 -8.88 13.06 -12.48
CA VAL A 17 -9.64 11.99 -13.15
C VAL A 17 -10.34 12.49 -14.41
N ILE A 18 -10.94 13.69 -14.38
CA ILE A 18 -11.60 14.28 -15.56
C ILE A 18 -10.59 14.53 -16.68
N LEU A 19 -9.45 15.14 -16.36
CA LEU A 19 -8.37 15.38 -17.32
C LEU A 19 -7.81 14.07 -17.89
N TRP A 20 -7.72 13.03 -17.07
CA TRP A 20 -7.29 11.69 -17.51
C TRP A 20 -8.29 11.05 -18.47
N LEU A 21 -9.60 11.15 -18.22
CA LEU A 21 -10.63 10.65 -19.12
C LEU A 21 -10.65 11.41 -20.46
N MET A 22 -10.37 12.72 -20.45
CA MET A 22 -10.25 13.52 -21.67
C MET A 22 -9.07 13.08 -22.55
N LEU A 23 -7.95 12.64 -21.94
CA LEU A 23 -6.78 12.13 -22.66
C LEU A 23 -7.04 10.79 -23.38
N LEU A 24 -7.93 9.94 -22.86
CA LEU A 24 -8.23 8.63 -23.48
C LEU A 24 -8.91 8.73 -24.85
N GLY A 25 -9.54 9.87 -25.15
CA GLY A 25 -10.28 10.11 -26.40
C GLY A 25 -9.56 10.95 -27.45
N SER A 26 -8.37 11.50 -27.16
CA SER A 26 -7.65 12.37 -28.09
C SER A 26 -6.67 11.58 -28.97
N THR A 27 -6.86 11.61 -30.30
CA THR A 27 -5.95 11.04 -31.31
C THR A 27 -4.90 12.05 -31.80
N ASP A 28 -4.53 13.00 -30.94
CA ASP A 28 -3.64 14.11 -31.27
C ASP A 28 -2.17 13.67 -31.14
N PRO A 29 -1.28 13.90 -32.13
CA PRO A 29 0.16 13.54 -32.04
C PRO A 29 0.89 14.15 -30.84
N TYR A 30 0.33 15.19 -30.21
CA TYR A 30 0.86 15.80 -28.98
C TYR A 30 0.54 14.99 -27.71
N ALA A 31 -0.36 14.00 -27.77
CA ALA A 31 -0.71 13.14 -26.65
C ALA A 31 0.52 12.33 -26.18
N ASP A 32 1.32 11.81 -27.11
CA ASP A 32 2.55 11.07 -26.79
C ASP A 32 3.55 11.92 -26.00
N PHE A 33 3.71 13.19 -26.39
CA PHE A 33 4.59 14.14 -25.69
C PHE A 33 4.08 14.42 -24.26
N MET A 34 2.77 14.53 -24.06
CA MET A 34 2.17 14.67 -22.73
C MET A 34 2.37 13.41 -21.85
N PHE A 35 2.33 12.21 -22.44
CA PHE A 35 2.64 10.97 -21.72
C PHE A 35 4.11 10.92 -21.29
N TYR A 36 5.05 11.31 -22.15
CA TYR A 36 6.47 11.39 -21.79
C TYR A 36 6.70 12.34 -20.60
N ILE A 37 6.11 13.54 -20.63
CA ILE A 37 6.20 14.49 -19.50
C ILE A 37 5.60 13.88 -18.23
N SER A 38 4.45 13.21 -18.34
CA SER A 38 3.77 12.58 -17.21
C SER A 38 4.61 11.46 -16.59
N TYR A 39 5.27 10.62 -17.40
CA TYR A 39 6.19 9.60 -16.91
C TYR A 39 7.40 10.22 -16.23
N ILE A 40 8.01 11.25 -16.81
CA ILE A 40 9.13 11.97 -16.20
C ILE A 40 8.72 12.53 -14.82
N LEU A 41 7.56 13.18 -14.74
CA LEU A 41 7.03 13.70 -13.48
C LEU A 41 6.75 12.60 -12.46
N LEU A 42 6.22 11.46 -12.89
CA LEU A 42 5.99 10.28 -12.05
C LEU A 42 7.32 9.80 -11.47
N PHE A 43 8.33 9.57 -12.31
CA PHE A 43 9.64 9.09 -11.86
C PHE A 43 10.30 10.08 -10.89
N ILE A 44 10.24 11.39 -11.17
CA ILE A 44 10.72 12.43 -10.26
C ILE A 44 9.97 12.38 -8.93
N SER A 45 8.64 12.33 -8.97
CA SER A 45 7.79 12.32 -7.77
C SER A 45 8.06 11.09 -6.90
N VAL A 46 8.10 9.91 -7.51
CA VAL A 46 8.44 8.66 -6.82
C VAL A 46 9.85 8.74 -6.24
N GLY A 47 10.83 9.24 -7.01
CA GLY A 47 12.19 9.44 -6.53
C GLY A 47 12.26 10.35 -5.31
N PHE A 48 11.61 11.52 -5.36
CA PHE A 48 11.51 12.43 -4.23
C PHE A 48 10.85 11.80 -3.01
N VAL A 49 9.69 11.15 -3.20
CA VAL A 49 8.97 10.50 -2.09
C VAL A 49 9.83 9.42 -1.46
N LEU A 50 10.54 8.60 -2.24
CA LEU A 50 11.42 7.55 -1.72
C LEU A 50 12.59 8.15 -0.92
N ILE A 51 13.31 9.12 -1.49
CA ILE A 51 14.45 9.76 -0.84
C ILE A 51 14.01 10.45 0.46
N TYR A 52 12.95 11.25 0.43
CA TYR A 52 12.46 11.96 1.60
C TYR A 52 11.86 11.02 2.65
N SER A 53 11.16 9.96 2.24
CA SER A 53 10.62 8.97 3.17
C SER A 53 11.74 8.24 3.90
N VAL A 54 12.76 7.78 3.17
CA VAL A 54 13.93 7.12 3.77
C VAL A 54 14.70 8.07 4.68
N LYS A 55 15.00 9.29 4.20
CA LYS A 55 15.69 10.31 5.01
C LYS A 55 14.91 10.63 6.28
N ASN A 56 13.59 10.80 6.19
CA ASN A 56 12.72 11.06 7.34
C ASN A 56 12.68 9.88 8.33
N LEU A 57 12.76 8.64 7.83
CA LEU A 57 12.82 7.44 8.65
C LEU A 57 14.15 7.36 9.42
N LEU A 58 15.28 7.65 8.75
CA LEU A 58 16.63 7.62 9.33
C LEU A 58 16.93 8.82 10.24
N SER A 59 16.26 9.95 10.04
CA SER A 59 16.50 11.18 10.83
C SER A 59 16.00 11.09 12.27
N SER A 60 15.21 10.07 12.61
CA SER A 60 14.72 9.88 13.98
C SER A 60 14.88 8.42 14.41
N PRO A 61 15.67 8.14 15.47
CA PRO A 61 15.83 6.79 15.99
C PRO A 61 14.49 6.21 16.46
N GLU A 62 13.56 7.05 16.90
CA GLU A 62 12.23 6.65 17.35
C GLU A 62 11.34 6.16 16.18
N LYS A 63 11.35 6.89 15.05
CA LYS A 63 10.63 6.50 13.83
C LYS A 63 11.22 5.23 13.23
N LEU A 64 12.55 5.14 13.19
CA LEU A 64 13.27 3.96 12.73
C LEU A 64 12.92 2.72 13.58
N LYS A 65 12.94 2.84 14.91
CA LYS A 65 12.56 1.75 15.81
C LYS A 65 11.12 1.30 15.58
N LYS A 66 10.17 2.23 15.44
CA LYS A 66 8.76 1.89 15.14
C LYS A 66 8.63 1.16 13.80
N ALA A 67 9.28 1.67 12.75
CA ALA A 67 9.30 1.02 11.45
C ALA A 67 9.89 -0.40 11.53
N LEU A 68 11.00 -0.57 12.26
CA LEU A 68 11.62 -1.88 12.46
C LEU A 68 10.69 -2.85 13.20
N ILE A 69 9.98 -2.39 14.24
CA ILE A 69 8.99 -3.21 14.95
C ILE A 69 7.88 -3.67 14.00
N TYR A 70 7.37 -2.79 13.13
CA TYR A 70 6.35 -3.18 12.14
C TYR A 70 6.88 -4.17 11.12
N ILE A 71 8.11 -3.97 10.63
CA ILE A 71 8.76 -4.91 9.69
C ILE A 71 8.96 -6.27 10.34
N VAL A 72 9.48 -6.32 11.57
CA VAL A 72 9.69 -7.56 12.32
C VAL A 72 8.35 -8.25 12.60
N GLY A 73 7.34 -7.50 13.04
CA GLY A 73 6.00 -8.04 13.27
C GLY A 73 5.38 -8.65 12.01
N PHE A 74 5.49 -7.96 10.87
CA PHE A 74 5.06 -8.50 9.58
C PHE A 74 5.86 -9.74 9.17
N ALA A 75 7.18 -9.73 9.33
CA ALA A 75 8.04 -10.86 9.04
C ALA A 75 7.68 -12.10 9.87
N VAL A 76 7.35 -11.92 11.17
CA VAL A 76 6.87 -13.01 12.03
C VAL A 76 5.59 -13.62 11.46
N VAL A 77 4.63 -12.81 11.03
CA VAL A 77 3.40 -13.31 10.41
C VAL A 77 3.69 -14.06 9.12
N VAL A 78 4.62 -13.57 8.29
CA VAL A 78 5.05 -14.26 7.05
C VAL A 78 5.69 -15.61 7.36
N VAL A 79 6.57 -15.68 8.36
CA VAL A 79 7.20 -16.93 8.78
C VAL A 79 6.15 -17.92 9.28
N LEU A 80 5.18 -17.47 10.09
CA LEU A 80 4.09 -18.32 10.56
C LEU A 80 3.24 -18.80 9.38
N GLY A 81 2.85 -17.90 8.47
CA GLY A 81 2.07 -18.27 7.29
C GLY A 81 2.80 -19.27 6.40
N TYR A 82 4.10 -19.13 6.21
CA TYR A 82 4.92 -20.10 5.48
C TYR A 82 5.08 -21.42 6.24
N ALA A 83 5.26 -21.40 7.56
CA ALA A 83 5.36 -22.60 8.38
C ALA A 83 4.08 -23.45 8.36
N PHE A 84 2.92 -22.81 8.35
CA PHE A 84 1.61 -23.48 8.26
C PHE A 84 1.13 -23.72 6.83
N SER A 85 1.90 -23.30 5.81
CA SER A 85 1.51 -23.47 4.41
C SER A 85 1.69 -24.91 3.92
N GLY A 86 0.67 -25.38 3.19
CA GLY A 86 0.71 -26.65 2.48
C GLY A 86 1.42 -26.53 1.15
N ASN A 87 1.93 -27.66 0.65
CA ASN A 87 2.61 -27.76 -0.64
C ASN A 87 1.86 -28.65 -1.65
N GLU A 88 0.57 -28.92 -1.43
CA GLU A 88 -0.24 -29.73 -2.34
C GLU A 88 -0.30 -29.10 -3.73
N PRO A 89 0.35 -29.70 -4.75
CA PRO A 89 0.57 -29.04 -6.03
C PRO A 89 -0.76 -28.75 -6.74
N VAL A 90 -0.99 -27.46 -7.04
CA VAL A 90 -2.08 -27.05 -7.93
C VAL A 90 -1.65 -27.37 -9.36
N LYS A 91 -2.56 -27.92 -10.17
CA LYS A 91 -2.27 -28.31 -11.56
C LYS A 91 -1.61 -27.15 -12.32
N GLY A 92 -0.36 -27.37 -12.77
CA GLY A 92 0.41 -26.40 -13.56
C GLY A 92 1.37 -25.49 -12.78
N ALA A 93 1.44 -25.62 -11.44
CA ALA A 93 2.39 -24.87 -10.61
C ALA A 93 3.46 -25.79 -10.01
N SER A 94 4.67 -25.26 -9.79
CA SER A 94 5.69 -25.98 -9.01
C SER A 94 5.28 -26.05 -7.53
N GLU A 95 5.73 -27.09 -6.83
CA GLU A 95 5.47 -27.25 -5.38
C GLU A 95 5.88 -26.01 -4.57
N SER A 96 7.00 -25.38 -4.94
CA SER A 96 7.47 -24.14 -4.31
C SER A 96 6.52 -22.98 -4.56
N ALA A 97 6.05 -22.80 -5.80
CA ALA A 97 5.09 -21.74 -6.12
C ALA A 97 3.78 -21.96 -5.36
N THR A 98 3.28 -23.19 -5.33
CA THR A 98 2.08 -23.55 -4.57
C THR A 98 2.24 -23.27 -3.07
N LYS A 99 3.39 -23.59 -2.48
CA LYS A 99 3.67 -23.31 -1.07
C LYS A 99 3.67 -21.82 -0.77
N TRP A 100 4.31 -21.00 -1.61
CA TRP A 100 4.30 -19.53 -1.44
C TRP A 100 2.91 -18.92 -1.60
N VAL A 101 2.08 -19.45 -2.50
CA VAL A 101 0.69 -19.02 -2.66
C VAL A 101 -0.13 -19.39 -1.43
N SER A 102 -0.01 -20.62 -0.92
CA SER A 102 -0.67 -21.05 0.32
C SER A 102 -0.23 -20.19 1.51
N ALA A 103 1.08 -19.93 1.63
CA ALA A 103 1.63 -19.06 2.66
C ALA A 103 1.06 -17.65 2.59
N GLY A 104 1.02 -17.03 1.40
CA GLY A 104 0.46 -15.70 1.20
C GLY A 104 -1.01 -15.61 1.61
N LEU A 105 -1.78 -16.66 1.33
CA LEU A 105 -3.19 -16.73 1.72
C LEU A 105 -3.36 -16.83 3.24
N ILE A 106 -2.54 -17.65 3.92
CA ILE A 106 -2.55 -17.75 5.39
C ILE A 106 -2.12 -16.43 6.04
N VAL A 107 -1.06 -15.79 5.53
CA VAL A 107 -0.62 -14.45 5.98
C VAL A 107 -1.77 -13.45 5.86
N PHE A 108 -2.46 -13.45 4.71
CA PHE A 108 -3.61 -12.58 4.49
C PHE A 108 -4.70 -12.83 5.54
N TYR A 109 -5.09 -14.09 5.77
CA TYR A 109 -6.11 -14.43 6.77
C TYR A 109 -5.73 -13.99 8.19
N ILE A 110 -4.48 -14.20 8.60
CA ILE A 110 -3.98 -13.76 9.92
C ILE A 110 -4.09 -12.24 10.03
N LEU A 111 -3.59 -11.50 9.03
CA LEU A 111 -3.63 -10.04 9.04
C LEU A 111 -5.06 -9.49 8.98
N THR A 112 -5.95 -10.10 8.20
CA THR A 112 -7.37 -9.74 8.14
C THR A 112 -8.03 -9.94 9.51
N ALA A 113 -7.78 -11.06 10.18
CA ALA A 113 -8.32 -11.32 11.51
C ALA A 113 -7.80 -10.28 12.54
N ILE A 114 -6.50 -9.99 12.52
CA ILE A 114 -5.89 -8.96 13.39
C ILE A 114 -6.48 -7.58 13.11
N ALA A 115 -6.65 -7.21 11.84
CA ALA A 115 -7.21 -5.93 11.45
C ALA A 115 -8.67 -5.78 11.89
N ALA A 116 -9.51 -6.77 11.58
CA ALA A 116 -10.92 -6.78 11.99
C ALA A 116 -11.06 -6.73 13.51
N GLY A 117 -10.31 -7.56 14.24
CA GLY A 117 -10.30 -7.55 15.70
C GLY A 117 -9.86 -6.21 16.28
N SER A 118 -8.79 -5.62 15.73
CA SER A 118 -8.30 -4.30 16.16
C SER A 118 -9.33 -3.19 15.90
N MET A 119 -10.04 -3.23 14.78
CA MET A 119 -11.10 -2.27 14.46
C MET A 119 -12.29 -2.39 15.41
N ILE A 120 -12.72 -3.62 15.72
CA ILE A 120 -13.81 -3.89 16.67
C ILE A 120 -13.42 -3.41 18.07
N LEU A 121 -12.25 -3.81 18.58
CA LEU A 121 -11.76 -3.40 19.89
C LEU A 121 -11.60 -1.88 20.00
N SER A 122 -11.06 -1.24 18.95
CA SER A 122 -10.94 0.22 18.90
C SER A 122 -12.31 0.91 18.89
N GLY A 123 -13.28 0.34 18.17
CA GLY A 123 -14.66 0.82 18.13
C GLY A 123 -15.35 0.73 19.50
N ILE A 124 -15.27 -0.43 20.15
CA ILE A 124 -15.84 -0.67 21.49
C ILE A 124 -15.18 0.26 22.51
N LYS A 125 -13.84 0.33 22.53
CA LYS A 125 -13.10 1.19 23.46
C LYS A 125 -13.54 2.64 23.32
N LYS A 126 -13.69 3.13 22.08
CA LYS A 126 -14.16 4.50 21.80
C LYS A 126 -15.60 4.78 22.28
N MET A 127 -16.45 3.75 22.34
CA MET A 127 -17.80 3.87 22.91
C MET A 127 -17.80 3.86 24.44
N LEU A 128 -16.90 3.09 25.06
CA LEU A 128 -16.80 2.95 26.52
C LEU A 128 -15.98 4.05 27.21
N THR A 129 -15.06 4.71 26.49
CA THR A 129 -14.25 5.83 27.01
C THR A 129 -14.83 7.20 26.66
N LYS A 130 -16.09 7.24 26.22
CA LYS A 130 -16.89 8.45 26.09
C LYS A 130 -17.82 8.55 27.29
#